data_AF-A0AAW1BVA0-F1
#
_entry.id   AF-A0AAW1BVA0-F1
#
_cell.length_a   1.000
_cell.length_b   1.000
_cell.length_c   1.000
_cell.angle_alpha   90.00
_cell.angle_beta   90.00
_cell.angle_gamma   90.00
#
_symmetry.space_group_name_H-M   'P 1'
#
loop_
_entity.id
_entity.type
_entity.pdbx_description
1 polymer ?
#
loop_
_entity_poly.entity_id
_entity_poly.type
_entity_poly.pdbx_seq_one_letter_code
_entity_poly.pdbx_strand_id
1 'polypeptide(L)' 'MCCAVSLWIQSLRICTPMSIFGEDCHPLSHKIPFWGRRMHHSCPCEPNLACVRISPSKYKCLPEFKNDDIYF' A
#
# COMPACT_ATOMS: atom_id res chain seq x y z
N MET A 1 8.24 -2.60 -6.81
CA MET A 1 7.85 -1.46 -7.69
C MET A 1 6.38 -1.56 -8.06
N CYS A 2 5.67 -0.43 -8.14
CA CYS A 2 4.27 -0.36 -8.55
C CYS A 2 4.06 0.71 -9.64
N CYS A 3 3.04 0.58 -10.50
CA CYS A 3 2.69 1.61 -11.47
C CYS A 3 1.60 2.53 -10.91
N ALA A 4 1.99 3.68 -10.38
CA ALA A 4 1.08 4.70 -9.86
C ALA A 4 0.75 5.75 -10.92
N VAL A 5 -0.41 6.39 -10.79
CA VAL A 5 -0.80 7.54 -11.62
C VAL A 5 -0.01 8.77 -11.18
N SER A 6 0.46 9.57 -12.14
CA SER A 6 1.20 10.78 -11.80
C SER A 6 0.31 11.83 -11.12
N LEU A 7 0.91 12.65 -10.24
CA LEU A 7 0.19 13.73 -9.53
C LEU A 7 -0.33 14.84 -10.46
N TRP A 8 0.32 15.03 -11.61
CA TRP A 8 0.11 16.18 -12.48
C TRP A 8 -0.64 15.83 -13.77
N ILE A 9 -0.54 14.58 -14.24
CA ILE A 9 -1.10 14.09 -15.51
C ILE A 9 -1.75 12.73 -15.28
N GLN A 10 -3.08 12.68 -15.24
CA GLN A 10 -3.84 11.46 -14.91
C GLN A 10 -3.60 10.32 -15.91
N SER A 11 -3.29 10.65 -17.17
CA SER A 11 -3.01 9.68 -18.23
C SER A 11 -1.60 9.06 -18.15
N LEU A 12 -0.71 9.62 -17.32
CA LEU A 12 0.66 9.14 -17.19
C LEU A 12 0.78 8.17 -16.00
N ARG A 13 1.35 6.99 -16.25
CA ARG A 13 1.75 6.04 -15.21
C ARG A 13 3.27 5.99 -15.13
N ILE A 14 3.79 6.08 -13.91
CA ILE A 14 5.21 5.96 -13.63
C ILE A 14 5.45 4.80 -12.67
N CYS A 15 6.59 4.13 -12.84
CA CYS A 15 7.04 3.13 -11.89
C CYS A 15 7.51 3.87 -10.64
N THR A 16 6.80 3.68 -9.54
CA THR A 16 7.15 4.21 -8.23
C THR A 16 7.54 3.07 -7.28
N PRO A 17 8.48 3.30 -6.35
CA PRO A 17 8.82 2.32 -5.33
C PRO A 17 7.58 1.99 -4.47
N MET A 18 7.57 0.79 -3.89
CA MET A 18 6.56 0.43 -2.89
C MET A 18 6.85 1.18 -1.58
N SER A 19 5.81 1.38 -0.78
CA SER A 19 5.94 2.06 0.51
C SER A 19 6.61 1.13 1.54
N ILE A 20 7.64 1.62 2.22
CA ILE A 20 8.47 0.86 3.16
C ILE A 20 7.99 1.03 4.61
N PHE A 21 8.64 0.39 5.58
CA PHE A 21 8.22 0.44 6.98
C PHE A 21 8.11 1.87 7.51
N GLY A 22 6.97 2.19 8.13
CA GLY A 22 6.68 3.50 8.74
C GLY A 22 6.20 4.59 7.76
N GLU A 23 6.29 4.35 6.46
CA GLU A 23 5.79 5.28 5.43
C GLU A 23 4.27 5.32 5.40
N ASP A 24 3.72 6.45 4.94
CA ASP A 24 2.29 6.61 4.80
C ASP A 24 1.74 5.73 3.66
N CYS A 25 0.55 5.19 3.89
CA CYS A 25 -0.14 4.34 2.94
C CYS A 25 -1.62 4.69 2.90
N HIS A 26 -2.33 4.17 1.91
CA HIS A 26 -3.77 4.37 1.78
C HIS A 26 -4.50 3.03 1.95
N PRO A 27 -5.61 2.96 2.71
CA PRO A 27 -6.30 1.69 2.97
C PRO A 27 -6.83 1.01 1.71
N LEU A 28 -7.15 1.79 0.67
CA LEU A 28 -7.56 1.27 -0.64
C LEU A 28 -6.39 0.80 -1.52
N SER A 29 -5.14 0.98 -1.07
CA SER A 29 -3.96 0.46 -1.75
C SER A 29 -3.80 -1.02 -1.39
N HIS A 30 -4.76 -1.84 -1.83
CA HIS A 30 -4.89 -3.27 -1.48
C HIS A 30 -3.61 -4.07 -1.81
N LYS A 31 -3.39 -5.15 -1.05
CA LYS A 31 -2.36 -6.18 -1.28
C LYS A 31 -2.48 -6.77 -2.69
N ILE A 32 -1.35 -7.19 -3.27
CA ILE A 32 -1.29 -7.87 -4.56
C ILE A 32 -1.79 -9.32 -4.37
N PRO A 33 -2.58 -9.89 -5.29
CA PRO A 33 -2.97 -9.36 -6.60
C PRO A 33 -4.16 -8.41 -6.54
N PHE A 34 -4.02 -7.24 -7.16
CA PHE A 34 -5.12 -6.30 -7.36
C PHE A 34 -5.62 -6.43 -8.80
N TRP A 35 -6.82 -6.97 -8.98
CA TRP A 35 -7.43 -7.19 -10.30
C TRP A 35 -8.11 -5.96 -10.92
N GLY A 36 -7.93 -4.77 -10.33
CA GLY A 36 -8.48 -3.49 -10.83
C GLY A 36 -7.43 -2.54 -11.43
N ARG A 37 -7.88 -1.40 -11.96
CA ARG A 37 -6.97 -0.28 -12.30
C ARG A 37 -6.74 0.60 -11.08
N ARG A 38 -5.48 0.70 -10.62
CA ARG A 38 -5.12 1.68 -9.58
C ARG A 38 -5.24 3.09 -10.19
N MET A 39 -6.15 3.88 -9.64
CA MET A 39 -6.35 5.30 -9.97
C MET A 39 -5.70 6.23 -8.94
N HIS A 40 -5.17 5.66 -7.85
CA HIS A 40 -4.51 6.42 -6.78
C HIS A 40 -3.04 6.66 -7.10
N HIS A 41 -2.53 7.77 -6.58
CA HIS A 41 -1.15 8.22 -6.74
C HIS A 41 -0.21 7.52 -5.74
N SER A 42 -0.76 6.65 -4.88
CA SER A 42 -0.05 5.93 -3.83
C SER A 42 0.19 4.47 -4.20
N CYS A 43 1.41 4.00 -3.95
CA CYS A 43 1.76 2.58 -4.05
C CYS A 43 1.28 1.78 -2.82
N PRO A 44 1.11 0.45 -2.96
CA PRO A 44 0.96 -0.43 -1.81
C PRO A 44 2.25 -0.50 -1.00
N CYS A 45 2.13 -1.00 0.23
CA CYS A 45 3.28 -1.38 1.05
C CYS A 45 4.07 -2.53 0.40
N GLU A 46 5.34 -2.67 0.77
CA GLU A 46 6.17 -3.82 0.42
C GLU A 46 5.49 -5.15 0.86
N PRO A 47 5.69 -6.29 0.16
CA PRO A 47 5.02 -7.57 0.46
C PRO A 47 5.04 -8.06 1.92
N ASN A 48 6.02 -7.66 2.72
CA ASN A 48 6.12 -8.02 4.15
C ASN A 48 5.40 -7.05 5.09
N LEU A 49 4.75 -6.01 4.55
CA LEU A 49 4.13 -4.93 5.29
C LEU A 49 2.64 -4.81 4.90
N ALA A 50 1.81 -4.51 5.90
CA ALA A 50 0.41 -4.18 5.75
C ALA A 50 0.16 -2.70 6.02
N CYS A 51 -0.83 -2.14 5.32
CA CYS A 51 -1.26 -0.76 5.57
C CYS A 51 -2.21 -0.73 6.78
N VAL A 52 -1.69 -0.28 7.93
CA VAL A 52 -2.39 -0.31 9.22
C VAL A 52 -2.79 1.10 9.65
N ARG A 53 -4.01 1.24 10.20
CA ARG A 53 -4.50 2.50 10.75
C ARG A 53 -3.82 2.80 12.08
N ILE A 54 -3.09 3.90 12.15
CA ILE A 54 -2.40 4.38 13.36
C ILE A 54 -3.18 5.51 14.06
N SER A 55 -4.03 6.23 13.32
CA SER A 55 -4.84 7.34 13.85
C SER A 55 -6.09 7.52 12.98
N PRO A 56 -7.11 8.28 13.42
CA PRO A 56 -8.39 8.38 12.73
C PRO A 56 -8.38 8.87 11.27
N SER A 57 -7.24 9.26 10.69
CA SER A 57 -7.08 9.52 9.25
C SER A 57 -5.67 9.19 8.72
N LYS A 58 -4.86 8.47 9.51
CA LYS A 58 -3.47 8.15 9.15
C LYS A 58 -3.25 6.65 9.13
N TYR A 59 -2.67 6.17 8.04
CA TYR A 59 -2.32 4.78 7.84
C TYR A 59 -0.83 4.70 7.48
N LYS A 60 -0.14 3.73 8.06
CA LYS A 60 1.28 3.47 7.78
C LYS A 60 1.54 2.02 7.45
N CYS A 61 2.59 1.78 6.68
CA CYS A 61 3.09 0.44 6.42
C CYS A 61 3.78 -0.12 7.67
N LEU A 62 3.16 -1.12 8.29
CA LEU A 62 3.67 -1.83 9.46
C LEU A 62 3.73 -3.33 9.15
N PRO A 63 4.57 -4.13 9.83
CA PRO A 63 4.59 -5.58 9.64
C PRO A 63 3.19 -6.15 9.84
N GLU A 64 2.76 -6.98 8.90
CA GLU A 64 1.52 -7.75 9.03
C GLU A 64 1.78 -8.78 10.13
N PHE A 65 1.31 -8.54 11.36
CA PHE A 65 1.19 -9.59 12.37
C PHE A 65 0.13 -10.58 11.89
N LYS A 66 0.55 -11.51 11.01
CA LYS A 66 -0.23 -12.67 10.67
C LYS A 66 -0.41 -13.47 11.96
N ASN A 67 -1.62 -13.45 12.52
CA ASN A 67 -2.05 -14.41 13.55
C ASN A 67 -2.16 -15.82 12.93
N ASP A 68 -1.08 -16.34 12.35
CA ASP A 68 -0.98 -17.75 11.95
C ASP A 68 -0.36 -18.61 13.07
N ASP A 69 0.12 -17.98 14.15
CA ASP A 69 0.71 -18.66 15.32
C ASP A 69 -0.30 -18.89 16.48
N ILE A 70 -1.60 -18.59 16.30
CA ILE A 70 -2.65 -18.87 17.28
C ILE A 70 -3.57 -19.99 16.76
N TYR A 71 -2.97 -21.15 16.51
CA TYR A 71 -3.65 -22.44 16.57
C TYR A 71 -2.76 -23.37 17.40
N PHE A 72 -2.83 -23.20 18.73
CA PHE A 72 -2.46 -24.25 19.69
C PHE A 72 -3.73 -24.95 20.15
#